data_AF-A0A936MSK6-F1
#
_entry.id   AF-A0A936MSK6-F1
#
_cell.length_a   1.000
_cell.length_b   1.000
_cell.length_c   1.000
_cell.angle_alpha   90.00
_cell.angle_beta   90.00
_cell.angle_gamma   90.00
#
_symmetry.space_group_name_H-M   'P 1'
#
loop_
_entity.id
_entity.type
_entity.pdbx_description
1 polymer ?
#
loop_
_entity_poly.entity_id
_entity_poly.type
_entity_poly.pdbx_seq_one_letter_code
_entity_poly.pdbx_strand_id
1 'polypeptide(L)'
;MTTETSPELQATTEAGSHPRRWLERLKINQFRSVEPGTELHFSEGLHVVLGKNATGKSTLLDLVASALNLNFGHRAFRDEPLDLEFVLRAGPHQIDVAVKRAALTESSAVTLREEGRYTLRAPSGVEVTILLASDNPPRRIVKGAALALDAVDESIAWSFKQAPLAPNLPALGALLNADVRAISGNDQALHRMPESDELLKHIEGNSFEICLGESMWSRPGLLPDTIFRALPSDGSAIDISLVSEPLLAAFVREMGFSEARMYLGPPRVEQRYGSKSFVYSSPTFTFYRDGRLARRGDQLSYGQRRLFALGWYLVCNKEAAILDEPSNGLHESWIEFLVLQLRDRQVFLTSQNREMLDMLPFSTETELSRGFVLCESRPQPGGAEPTLHWRGLRDDESALMIKALRASRLDLVTDLLRALNLW
;
A
#
# COMPACT_ATOMS: atom_id res chain seq x y z
N MET A 1 -50.30 8.33 27.01
CA MET A 1 -50.08 8.00 25.58
C MET A 1 -49.42 9.20 24.94
N THR A 2 -48.09 9.23 24.99
CA THR A 2 -47.24 10.21 24.31
C THR A 2 -46.00 9.41 23.90
N THR A 3 -46.00 8.99 22.65
CA THR A 3 -44.93 8.22 22.02
C THR A 3 -43.75 9.13 21.75
N GLU A 4 -42.63 8.84 22.40
CA GLU A 4 -41.30 9.36 22.06
C GLU A 4 -40.85 8.73 20.73
N THR A 5 -40.76 9.54 19.68
CA THR A 5 -40.06 9.19 18.44
C THR A 5 -38.58 9.50 18.60
N SER A 6 -37.78 8.45 18.75
CA SER A 6 -36.32 8.48 18.56
C SER A 6 -35.96 9.00 17.18
N PRO A 7 -34.85 9.76 17.01
CA PRO A 7 -34.38 10.10 15.68
C PRO A 7 -33.68 8.87 15.09
N GLU A 8 -34.37 8.20 14.17
CA GLU A 8 -33.75 7.28 13.23
C GLU A 8 -32.61 8.00 12.52
N LEU A 9 -31.38 7.48 12.68
CA LEU A 9 -30.26 7.82 11.81
C LEU A 9 -30.70 7.54 10.38
N GLN A 10 -30.97 8.62 9.64
CA GLN A 10 -31.13 8.54 8.20
C GLN A 10 -29.82 8.01 7.62
N ALA A 11 -29.89 6.77 7.15
CA ALA A 11 -28.87 6.16 6.31
C ALA A 11 -28.64 7.07 5.10
N THR A 12 -27.52 7.78 5.11
CA THR A 12 -27.01 8.49 3.95
C THR A 12 -26.58 7.45 2.92
N THR A 13 -27.30 7.43 1.82
CA THR A 13 -27.10 6.57 0.66
C THR A 13 -25.68 6.72 0.08
N GLU A 14 -24.94 5.61 0.08
CA GLU A 14 -23.95 5.14 -0.90
C GLU A 14 -23.23 6.19 -1.78
N ALA A 15 -22.08 6.66 -1.30
CA ALA A 15 -20.98 7.12 -2.15
C ALA A 15 -19.66 7.08 -1.33
N GLY A 16 -18.98 5.92 -1.30
CA GLY A 16 -17.55 5.87 -0.91
C GLY A 16 -17.05 4.76 0.03
N SER A 17 -17.62 3.56 0.08
CA SER A 17 -17.18 2.51 1.03
C SER A 17 -16.11 1.53 0.54
N HIS A 18 -15.51 1.76 -0.64
CA HIS A 18 -14.59 0.81 -1.26
C HIS A 18 -13.35 1.51 -1.84
N PRO A 19 -12.16 0.88 -1.79
CA PRO A 19 -10.97 1.46 -2.39
C PRO A 19 -11.17 1.61 -3.90
N ARG A 20 -10.78 2.77 -4.44
CA ARG A 20 -10.92 3.05 -5.88
C ARG A 20 -10.07 2.14 -6.74
N ARG A 21 -8.95 1.66 -6.18
CA ARG A 21 -8.05 0.68 -6.79
C ARG A 21 -7.61 -0.36 -5.77
N TRP A 22 -7.62 -1.62 -6.16
CA TRP A 22 -7.19 -2.73 -5.29
C TRP A 22 -6.62 -3.90 -6.09
N LEU A 23 -5.75 -4.69 -5.46
CA LEU A 23 -5.12 -5.87 -6.01
C LEU A 23 -6.06 -7.07 -5.85
N GLU A 24 -6.58 -7.63 -6.93
CA GLU A 24 -7.51 -8.76 -6.88
C GLU A 24 -6.82 -10.12 -6.87
N ARG A 25 -5.74 -10.23 -7.63
CA ARG A 25 -5.05 -11.49 -7.86
C ARG A 25 -3.57 -11.25 -7.99
N LEU A 26 -2.78 -12.14 -7.42
CA LEU A 26 -1.33 -12.19 -7.59
C LEU A 26 -0.91 -13.63 -7.83
N LYS A 27 -0.26 -13.87 -8.97
CA LYS A 27 0.32 -15.14 -9.35
C LYS A 27 1.83 -14.99 -9.51
N ILE A 28 2.55 -15.95 -8.93
CA ILE A 28 3.99 -15.97 -8.84
C ILE A 28 4.48 -17.18 -9.62
N ASN A 29 4.95 -16.97 -10.84
CA ASN A 29 5.52 -18.02 -11.67
C ASN A 29 7.00 -18.27 -11.27
N GLN A 30 7.72 -17.22 -10.91
CA GLN A 30 9.09 -17.30 -10.41
C GLN A 30 9.41 -16.10 -9.51
N PHE A 31 9.74 -16.35 -8.24
CA PHE A 31 10.26 -15.32 -7.34
C PHE A 31 10.92 -15.96 -6.12
N ARG A 32 12.24 -15.82 -5.99
CA ARG A 32 13.03 -16.39 -4.88
C ARG A 32 12.70 -17.88 -4.65
N SER A 33 12.54 -18.28 -3.39
CA SER A 33 12.15 -19.62 -2.94
C SER A 33 10.64 -19.86 -2.88
N VAL A 34 9.81 -18.95 -3.41
CA VAL A 34 8.35 -19.16 -3.48
C VAL A 34 8.01 -20.28 -4.46
N GLU A 35 7.08 -21.16 -4.06
CA GLU A 35 6.60 -22.25 -4.91
C GLU A 35 6.09 -21.71 -6.27
N PRO A 36 6.67 -22.17 -7.41
CA PRO A 36 6.23 -21.73 -8.73
C PRO A 36 4.75 -22.05 -8.98
N GLY A 37 4.03 -21.07 -9.53
CA GLY A 37 2.59 -21.18 -9.77
C GLY A 37 1.73 -20.84 -8.56
N THR A 38 2.33 -20.35 -7.45
CA THR A 38 1.60 -19.79 -6.31
C THR A 38 0.62 -18.73 -6.78
N GLU A 39 -0.65 -18.85 -6.41
CA GLU A 39 -1.72 -17.91 -6.80
C GLU A 39 -2.54 -17.52 -5.57
N LEU A 40 -2.66 -16.21 -5.36
CA LEU A 40 -3.37 -15.59 -4.26
C LEU A 40 -4.49 -14.72 -4.81
N HIS A 41 -5.66 -14.82 -4.18
CA HIS A 41 -6.84 -14.01 -4.49
C HIS A 41 -7.21 -13.19 -3.27
N PHE A 42 -7.52 -11.93 -3.52
CA PHE A 42 -7.82 -10.95 -2.49
C PHE A 42 -9.24 -10.41 -2.67
N SER A 43 -9.69 -9.71 -1.65
CA SER A 43 -10.88 -8.86 -1.65
C SER A 43 -10.45 -7.39 -1.66
N GLU A 44 -11.39 -6.47 -1.72
CA GLU A 44 -11.12 -5.04 -1.57
C GLU A 44 -10.86 -4.60 -0.12
N GLY A 45 -11.07 -5.50 0.85
CA GLY A 45 -11.00 -5.20 2.28
C GLY A 45 -9.70 -5.64 2.96
N LEU A 46 -9.86 -6.26 4.12
CA LEU A 46 -8.76 -6.62 5.02
C LEU A 46 -8.18 -8.01 4.69
N HIS A 47 -6.85 -8.10 4.75
CA HIS A 47 -6.08 -9.33 4.58
C HIS A 47 -5.05 -9.47 5.70
N VAL A 48 -5.06 -10.61 6.37
CA VAL A 48 -4.12 -10.96 7.43
C VAL A 48 -3.13 -11.99 6.89
N VAL A 49 -1.85 -11.63 6.91
CA VAL A 49 -0.75 -12.50 6.52
C VAL A 49 -0.21 -13.20 7.76
N LEU A 50 -0.41 -14.51 7.84
CA LEU A 50 -0.09 -15.34 9.00
C LEU A 50 1.00 -16.36 8.67
N GLY A 51 1.83 -16.68 9.67
CA GLY A 51 2.88 -17.67 9.54
C GLY A 51 4.03 -17.42 10.50
N LYS A 52 4.91 -18.41 10.65
CA LYS A 52 6.08 -18.34 11.53
C LYS A 52 7.12 -17.33 11.03
N ASN A 53 8.13 -17.06 11.85
CA ASN A 53 9.27 -16.27 11.41
C ASN A 53 9.97 -16.94 10.22
N ALA A 54 10.53 -16.14 9.32
CA ALA A 54 11.19 -16.60 8.09
C ALA A 54 10.31 -17.37 7.09
N THR A 55 8.97 -17.23 7.15
CA THR A 55 8.07 -17.79 6.11
C THR A 55 7.77 -16.82 4.96
N GLY A 56 8.43 -15.66 4.92
CA GLY A 56 8.32 -14.69 3.82
C GLY A 56 7.20 -13.66 3.94
N LYS A 57 6.54 -13.52 5.10
CA LYS A 57 5.44 -12.54 5.31
C LYS A 57 5.78 -11.12 4.85
N SER A 58 6.90 -10.57 5.33
CA SER A 58 7.36 -9.24 4.95
C SER A 58 7.69 -9.13 3.46
N THR A 59 8.21 -10.21 2.85
CA THR A 59 8.48 -10.28 1.41
C THR A 59 7.18 -10.25 0.60
N LEU A 60 6.13 -10.95 1.06
CA LEU A 60 4.81 -10.88 0.45
C LEU A 60 4.22 -9.47 0.57
N LEU A 61 4.32 -8.82 1.74
CA LEU A 61 3.87 -7.44 1.93
C LEU A 61 4.59 -6.47 0.98
N ASP A 62 5.92 -6.58 0.83
CA ASP A 62 6.70 -5.76 -0.11
C ASP A 62 6.26 -6.03 -1.57
N LEU A 63 5.97 -7.29 -1.92
CA LEU A 63 5.51 -7.68 -3.25
C LEU A 63 4.12 -7.11 -3.57
N VAL A 64 3.20 -7.16 -2.62
CA VAL A 64 1.86 -6.55 -2.73
C VAL A 64 1.96 -5.04 -2.89
N ALA A 65 2.80 -4.38 -2.09
CA ALA A 65 3.04 -2.94 -2.22
C ALA A 65 3.57 -2.58 -3.61
N SER A 66 4.50 -3.38 -4.15
CA SER A 66 5.03 -3.18 -5.51
C SER A 66 3.99 -3.44 -6.60
N ALA A 67 3.13 -4.44 -6.46
CA ALA A 67 2.05 -4.72 -7.40
C ALA A 67 1.03 -3.56 -7.43
N LEU A 68 0.60 -3.05 -6.27
CA LEU A 68 -0.31 -1.91 -6.17
C LEU A 68 0.29 -0.63 -6.78
N ASN A 69 1.60 -0.43 -6.66
CA ASN A 69 2.31 0.71 -7.25
C ASN A 69 2.71 0.53 -8.72
N LEU A 70 2.55 -0.66 -9.30
CA LEU A 70 3.20 -1.05 -10.56
C LEU A 70 4.71 -0.74 -10.58
N ASN A 71 5.41 -1.00 -9.47
CA ASN A 71 6.83 -0.65 -9.32
C ASN A 71 7.64 -1.78 -8.68
N PHE A 72 8.26 -2.59 -9.53
CA PHE A 72 9.25 -3.62 -9.17
C PHE A 72 10.69 -3.16 -9.43
N GLY A 73 10.88 -1.86 -9.67
CA GLY A 73 12.19 -1.20 -9.72
C GLY A 73 12.74 -0.86 -8.32
N HIS A 74 12.03 -1.22 -7.24
CA HIS A 74 12.47 -1.02 -5.87
C HIS A 74 13.68 -1.89 -5.53
N ARG A 75 14.60 -1.39 -4.67
CA ARG A 75 15.86 -2.08 -4.33
C ARG A 75 15.64 -3.49 -3.78
N ALA A 76 14.49 -3.74 -3.14
CA ALA A 76 14.11 -5.05 -2.66
C ALA A 76 14.00 -6.12 -3.76
N PHE A 77 13.81 -5.73 -5.02
CA PHE A 77 13.68 -6.65 -6.15
C PHE A 77 14.78 -6.46 -7.20
N ARG A 78 15.68 -5.49 -7.04
CA ARG A 78 16.71 -5.22 -8.06
C ARG A 78 17.63 -6.44 -8.15
N ASP A 79 17.90 -6.86 -9.38
CA ASP A 79 18.93 -7.84 -9.75
C ASP A 79 18.59 -9.33 -9.57
N GLU A 80 17.34 -9.69 -9.25
CA GLU A 80 16.89 -11.10 -9.22
C GLU A 80 15.86 -11.43 -10.32
N PRO A 81 15.83 -12.69 -10.83
CA PRO A 81 14.77 -13.15 -11.71
C PRO A 81 13.38 -13.06 -11.08
N LEU A 82 12.41 -12.73 -11.91
CA LEU A 82 11.05 -12.38 -11.52
C LEU A 82 10.10 -12.79 -12.65
N ASP A 83 9.01 -13.49 -12.36
CA ASP A 83 7.93 -13.74 -13.32
C ASP A 83 6.61 -13.72 -12.53
N LEU A 84 5.86 -12.64 -12.71
CA LEU A 84 4.64 -12.37 -11.96
C LEU A 84 3.51 -11.98 -12.91
N GLU A 85 2.30 -12.39 -12.54
CA GLU A 85 1.07 -11.93 -13.16
C GLU A 85 0.12 -11.46 -12.07
N PHE A 86 -0.53 -10.32 -12.24
CA PHE A 86 -1.48 -9.82 -11.26
C PHE A 86 -2.58 -9.00 -11.90
N VAL A 87 -3.69 -8.86 -11.17
CA VAL A 87 -4.87 -8.14 -11.62
C VAL A 87 -5.17 -7.03 -10.63
N LEU A 88 -5.24 -5.80 -11.12
CA LEU A 88 -5.75 -4.66 -10.36
C LEU A 88 -7.17 -4.33 -10.83
N ARG A 89 -8.06 -4.04 -9.89
CA ARG A 89 -9.36 -3.42 -10.14
C ARG A 89 -9.24 -1.92 -9.92
N ALA A 90 -9.90 -1.14 -10.78
CA ALA A 90 -9.87 0.32 -10.73
C ALA A 90 -11.24 0.89 -11.17
N GLY A 91 -12.13 1.08 -10.20
CA GLY A 91 -13.54 1.34 -10.48
C GLY A 91 -14.12 0.24 -11.40
N PRO A 92 -14.68 0.59 -12.57
CA PRO A 92 -15.25 -0.41 -13.47
C PRO A 92 -14.19 -1.08 -14.39
N HIS A 93 -12.91 -0.71 -14.26
CA HIS A 93 -11.83 -1.22 -15.10
C HIS A 93 -11.09 -2.38 -14.43
N GLN A 94 -10.51 -3.23 -15.28
CA GLN A 94 -9.55 -4.27 -14.89
C GLN A 94 -8.21 -3.98 -15.56
N ILE A 95 -7.12 -4.14 -14.82
CA ILE A 95 -5.77 -4.01 -15.33
C ILE A 95 -5.05 -5.34 -15.10
N ASP A 96 -4.85 -6.11 -16.16
CA ASP A 96 -3.99 -7.30 -16.12
C ASP A 96 -2.54 -6.89 -16.36
N VAL A 97 -1.66 -7.31 -15.47
CA VAL A 97 -0.23 -7.01 -15.54
C VAL A 97 0.55 -8.31 -15.55
N ALA A 98 1.49 -8.43 -16.48
CA ALA A 98 2.52 -9.46 -16.44
C ALA A 98 3.88 -8.79 -16.50
N VAL A 99 4.74 -9.10 -15.54
CA VAL A 99 6.09 -8.53 -15.43
C VAL A 99 7.10 -9.66 -15.32
N LYS A 100 8.17 -9.55 -16.10
CA LYS A 100 9.21 -10.57 -16.19
C LYS A 100 10.59 -9.96 -16.21
N ARG A 101 11.48 -10.51 -15.40
CA ARG A 101 12.93 -10.31 -15.48
C ARG A 101 13.61 -11.66 -15.63
N ALA A 102 14.33 -11.83 -16.72
CA ALA A 102 15.13 -13.02 -16.99
C ALA A 102 16.63 -12.67 -17.04
N ALA A 103 17.46 -13.53 -16.45
CA ALA A 103 18.89 -13.48 -16.65
C ALA A 103 19.24 -14.14 -17.99
N LEU A 104 19.88 -13.38 -18.87
CA LEU A 104 20.46 -13.86 -20.12
C LEU A 104 21.97 -14.02 -19.90
N THR A 105 22.49 -15.21 -20.23
CA THR A 105 23.92 -15.45 -20.20
C THR A 105 24.44 -15.41 -21.63
N GLU A 106 25.12 -14.32 -21.99
CA GLU A 106 25.78 -14.18 -23.29
C GLU A 106 27.26 -13.90 -23.09
N SER A 107 28.12 -14.69 -23.74
CA SER A 107 29.57 -14.43 -23.80
C SER A 107 30.25 -14.14 -22.45
N SER A 108 29.87 -14.89 -21.41
CA SER A 108 30.37 -14.75 -20.02
C SER A 108 29.88 -13.52 -19.25
N ALA A 109 29.03 -12.67 -19.84
CA ALA A 109 28.33 -11.59 -19.15
C ALA A 109 26.87 -11.98 -18.87
N VAL A 110 26.40 -11.72 -17.65
CA VAL A 110 24.99 -11.88 -17.29
C VAL A 110 24.30 -10.53 -17.49
N THR A 111 23.36 -10.46 -18.43
CA THR A 111 22.50 -9.29 -18.64
C THR A 111 21.08 -9.61 -18.18
N LEU A 112 20.37 -8.61 -17.67
CA LEU A 112 18.97 -8.76 -17.26
C LEU A 112 18.08 -8.20 -18.36
N ARG A 113 17.17 -9.03 -18.86
CA ARG A 113 16.12 -8.61 -19.79
C ARG A 113 14.82 -8.45 -19.02
N GLU A 114 14.22 -7.28 -19.16
CA GLU A 114 12.95 -6.95 -18.50
C GLU A 114 11.85 -6.78 -19.53
N GLU A 115 10.68 -7.32 -19.23
CA GLU A 115 9.47 -7.23 -20.04
C GLU A 115 8.28 -6.92 -19.13
N GLY A 116 7.39 -6.07 -19.60
CA GLY A 116 6.16 -5.67 -18.91
C GLY A 116 5.01 -5.58 -19.90
N ARG A 117 3.91 -6.27 -19.59
CA ARG A 117 2.66 -6.25 -20.33
C ARG A 117 1.57 -5.69 -19.43
N TYR A 118 0.93 -4.61 -19.88
CA TYR A 118 -0.09 -3.88 -19.13
C TYR A 118 -1.36 -3.81 -19.96
N THR A 119 -2.39 -4.54 -19.55
CA THR A 119 -3.63 -4.68 -20.32
C THR A 119 -4.79 -4.06 -19.55
N LEU A 120 -5.29 -2.92 -20.02
CA LEU A 120 -6.50 -2.32 -19.49
C LEU A 120 -7.72 -2.90 -20.22
N ARG A 121 -8.70 -3.37 -19.47
CA ARG A 121 -10.02 -3.76 -19.97
C ARG A 121 -11.07 -2.82 -19.43
N ALA A 122 -11.79 -2.17 -20.35
CA ALA A 122 -12.92 -1.31 -20.04
C ALA A 122 -14.24 -2.09 -20.11
N PRO A 123 -15.30 -1.66 -19.39
CA PRO A 123 -16.63 -2.26 -19.46
C PRO A 123 -17.24 -2.29 -20.87
N SER A 124 -16.82 -1.37 -21.74
CA SER A 124 -17.23 -1.31 -23.14
C SER A 124 -16.73 -2.49 -23.98
N GLY A 125 -15.90 -3.38 -23.41
CA GLY A 125 -15.24 -4.47 -24.12
C GLY A 125 -14.01 -4.04 -24.90
N VAL A 126 -13.57 -2.78 -24.76
CA VAL A 126 -12.30 -2.30 -25.31
C VAL A 126 -11.15 -2.77 -24.41
N GLU A 127 -10.11 -3.30 -25.03
CA GLU A 127 -8.87 -3.75 -24.40
C GLU A 127 -7.69 -2.99 -25.02
N VAL A 128 -6.87 -2.36 -24.19
CA VAL A 128 -5.63 -1.69 -24.60
C VAL A 128 -4.47 -2.34 -23.87
N THR A 129 -3.55 -2.93 -24.63
CA THR A 129 -2.31 -3.52 -24.11
C THR A 129 -1.12 -2.64 -24.45
N ILE A 130 -0.30 -2.33 -23.45
CA ILE A 130 1.03 -1.73 -23.62
C ILE A 130 2.07 -2.81 -23.34
N LEU A 131 2.98 -3.01 -24.29
CA LEU A 131 4.13 -3.90 -24.17
C LEU A 131 5.40 -3.06 -24.04
N LEU A 132 6.14 -3.26 -22.96
CA LEU A 132 7.41 -2.63 -22.66
C LEU A 132 8.50 -3.69 -22.57
N ALA A 133 9.66 -3.42 -23.17
CA ALA A 133 10.82 -4.29 -23.07
C ALA A 133 12.12 -3.49 -23.00
N SER A 134 13.14 -4.04 -22.35
CA SER A 134 14.45 -3.38 -22.21
C SER A 134 15.14 -3.12 -23.54
N ASP A 135 14.89 -3.94 -24.55
CA ASP A 135 15.59 -3.98 -25.84
C ASP A 135 14.75 -3.47 -27.04
N ASN A 136 13.44 -3.30 -26.87
CA ASN A 136 12.53 -2.93 -27.96
C ASN A 136 11.77 -1.62 -27.69
N PRO A 137 11.27 -0.93 -28.75
CA PRO A 137 10.35 0.18 -28.58
C PRO A 137 9.04 -0.30 -27.94
N PRO A 138 8.35 0.56 -27.17
CA PRO A 138 7.03 0.24 -26.67
C PRO A 138 6.05 -0.07 -27.80
N ARG A 139 5.18 -1.04 -27.59
CA ARG A 139 4.08 -1.36 -28.51
C ARG A 139 2.73 -1.16 -27.83
N ARG A 140 1.74 -0.75 -28.60
CA ARG A 140 0.35 -0.60 -28.18
C ARG A 140 -0.53 -1.47 -29.04
N ILE A 141 -1.30 -2.33 -28.40
CA ILE A 141 -2.28 -3.20 -29.05
C ILE A 141 -3.68 -2.80 -28.58
N VAL A 142 -4.58 -2.50 -29.50
CA VAL A 142 -5.98 -2.16 -29.21
C VAL A 142 -6.91 -3.22 -29.79
N LYS A 143 -7.86 -3.72 -28.98
CA LYS A 143 -8.90 -4.68 -29.37
C LYS A 143 -10.26 -4.22 -28.84
N GLY A 144 -11.38 -4.57 -29.47
CA GLY A 144 -12.69 -4.39 -28.84
C GLY A 144 -13.92 -4.56 -29.72
N ALA A 145 -14.97 -5.14 -29.14
CA ALA A 145 -16.24 -5.48 -29.81
C ALA A 145 -17.04 -4.26 -30.30
N ALA A 146 -16.94 -3.11 -29.62
CA ALA A 146 -17.70 -1.90 -29.95
C ALA A 146 -17.15 -1.11 -31.15
N LEU A 147 -15.91 -1.35 -31.57
CA LEU A 147 -15.26 -0.59 -32.65
C LEU A 147 -15.23 -1.34 -33.99
N ALA A 148 -15.70 -2.60 -34.04
CA ALA A 148 -15.51 -3.51 -35.18
C ALA A 148 -14.05 -3.52 -35.70
N LEU A 149 -13.08 -3.32 -34.80
CA LEU A 149 -11.66 -3.28 -35.12
C LEU A 149 -11.07 -4.68 -34.93
N ASP A 150 -10.41 -5.20 -35.97
CA ASP A 150 -9.36 -6.19 -35.80
C ASP A 150 -8.26 -5.63 -34.89
N ALA A 151 -7.49 -6.50 -34.23
CA ALA A 151 -6.44 -6.05 -33.33
C ALA A 151 -5.43 -5.13 -34.05
N VAL A 152 -5.31 -3.88 -33.60
CA VAL A 152 -4.36 -2.89 -34.15
C VAL A 152 -3.10 -2.91 -33.28
N ASP A 153 -1.95 -3.29 -33.86
CA ASP A 153 -0.62 -3.32 -33.21
C ASP A 153 0.25 -2.17 -33.76
N GLU A 154 0.50 -1.18 -32.93
CA GLU A 154 1.24 0.04 -33.27
C GLU A 154 2.54 0.13 -32.47
N SER A 155 3.65 0.37 -33.16
CA SER A 155 4.91 0.76 -32.50
C SER A 155 4.81 2.20 -32.04
N ILE A 156 5.18 2.47 -30.79
CA ILE A 156 5.27 3.83 -30.23
C ILE A 156 6.71 4.31 -30.34
N ALA A 157 6.91 5.62 -30.51
CA ALA A 157 8.23 6.24 -30.54
C ALA A 157 9.01 5.97 -29.24
N TRP A 158 10.32 5.72 -29.38
CA TRP A 158 11.23 5.43 -28.27
C TRP A 158 11.26 6.50 -27.16
N SER A 159 10.94 7.76 -27.49
CA SER A 159 10.85 8.86 -26.51
C SER A 159 9.82 8.64 -25.41
N PHE A 160 8.85 7.74 -25.62
CA PHE A 160 7.86 7.37 -24.62
C PHE A 160 8.24 6.12 -23.81
N LYS A 161 9.42 5.53 -24.05
CA LYS A 161 9.85 4.32 -23.36
C LYS A 161 9.89 4.54 -21.85
N GLN A 162 9.22 3.64 -21.14
CA GLN A 162 9.20 3.54 -19.69
C GLN A 162 10.01 2.31 -19.24
N ALA A 163 10.40 2.28 -17.96
CA ALA A 163 10.98 1.09 -17.38
C ALA A 163 9.95 -0.06 -17.40
N PRO A 164 10.24 -1.25 -17.98
CA PRO A 164 9.26 -2.31 -18.13
C PRO A 164 8.65 -2.79 -16.83
N LEU A 165 9.39 -2.71 -15.72
CA LEU A 165 8.97 -3.16 -14.39
C LEU A 165 8.54 -2.02 -13.46
N ALA A 166 8.64 -0.77 -13.90
CA ALA A 166 8.28 0.41 -13.11
C ALA A 166 7.80 1.55 -14.02
N PRO A 167 6.75 1.34 -14.83
CA PRO A 167 6.27 2.37 -15.72
C PRO A 167 5.69 3.55 -14.94
N ASN A 168 5.91 4.76 -15.45
CA ASN A 168 5.23 5.93 -14.90
C ASN A 168 3.71 5.80 -15.12
N LEU A 169 2.95 5.64 -14.03
CA LEU A 169 1.50 5.42 -14.04
C LEU A 169 0.72 6.51 -14.82
N PRO A 170 0.97 7.82 -14.62
CA PRO A 170 0.39 8.87 -15.47
C PRO A 170 0.67 8.71 -16.97
N ALA A 171 1.91 8.41 -17.35
CA ALA A 171 2.27 8.18 -18.75
C ALA A 171 1.58 6.92 -19.31
N LEU A 172 1.50 5.85 -18.51
CA LEU A 172 0.78 4.64 -18.87
C LEU A 172 -0.72 4.91 -19.05
N GLY A 173 -1.34 5.66 -18.14
CA GLY A 173 -2.75 6.05 -18.23
C GLY A 173 -3.07 6.85 -19.49
N ALA A 174 -2.17 7.78 -19.87
CA ALA A 174 -2.30 8.52 -21.12
C ALA A 174 -2.24 7.61 -22.36
N LEU A 175 -1.33 6.63 -22.37
CA LEU A 175 -1.24 5.64 -23.45
C LEU A 175 -2.46 4.71 -23.53
N LEU A 176 -3.08 4.46 -22.38
CA LEU A 176 -4.28 3.62 -22.27
C LEU A 176 -5.57 4.37 -22.63
N ASN A 177 -5.54 5.68 -22.91
CA ASN A 177 -6.73 6.54 -23.09
C ASN A 177 -7.77 6.36 -21.97
N ALA A 178 -7.29 6.07 -20.76
CA ALA A 178 -8.12 5.81 -19.60
C ALA A 178 -8.21 7.05 -18.73
N ASP A 179 -9.18 7.08 -17.82
CA ASP A 179 -9.12 8.04 -16.72
C ASP A 179 -7.86 7.73 -15.89
N VAL A 180 -6.81 8.53 -16.13
CA VAL A 180 -5.50 8.40 -15.50
C VAL A 180 -5.62 8.34 -13.98
N ARG A 181 -6.61 9.05 -13.41
CA ARG A 181 -6.85 9.08 -11.96
C ARG A 181 -7.37 7.75 -11.43
N ALA A 182 -8.13 7.00 -12.21
CA ALA A 182 -8.57 5.66 -11.82
C ALA A 182 -7.38 4.67 -11.77
N ILE A 183 -6.38 4.87 -12.63
CA ILE A 183 -5.22 3.97 -12.75
C ILE A 183 -4.11 4.32 -11.75
N SER A 184 -3.82 5.61 -11.56
CA SER A 184 -2.72 6.06 -10.70
C SER A 184 -2.98 5.84 -9.21
N GLY A 185 -4.25 5.77 -8.80
CA GLY A 185 -4.66 5.77 -7.40
C GLY A 185 -4.40 7.10 -6.70
N ASN A 186 -4.65 7.13 -5.38
CA ASN A 186 -4.44 8.30 -4.52
C ASN A 186 -3.35 8.09 -3.44
N ASP A 187 -2.60 6.99 -3.51
CA ASP A 187 -1.51 6.69 -2.59
C ASP A 187 -0.21 7.40 -3.02
N GLN A 188 0.45 8.10 -2.11
CA GLN A 188 1.67 8.88 -2.41
C GLN A 188 2.96 8.12 -2.15
N ALA A 189 2.97 7.27 -1.13
CA ALA A 189 4.13 6.51 -0.71
C ALA A 189 3.69 5.18 -0.12
N LEU A 190 3.01 4.36 -0.92
CA LEU A 190 2.61 3.04 -0.48
C LEU A 190 3.85 2.15 -0.38
N HIS A 191 4.20 1.77 0.83
CA HIS A 191 5.29 0.86 1.14
C HIS A 191 4.91 0.04 2.36
N ARG A 192 5.62 -1.06 2.63
CA ARG A 192 5.45 -1.79 3.88
C ARG A 192 5.84 -0.89 5.05
N MET A 193 4.89 -0.61 5.93
CA MET A 193 5.16 0.05 7.21
C MET A 193 5.73 -0.99 8.19
N PRO A 194 6.96 -0.82 8.70
CA PRO A 194 7.58 -1.80 9.60
C PRO A 194 6.91 -1.79 10.98
N GLU A 195 7.28 -2.73 11.84
CA GLU A 195 6.78 -2.87 13.22
C GLU A 195 7.20 -1.74 14.18
N SER A 196 8.08 -0.83 13.73
CA SER A 196 8.74 0.22 14.51
C SER A 196 8.28 1.64 14.14
N ASP A 197 8.79 2.67 14.83
CA ASP A 197 8.55 4.08 14.50
C ASP A 197 9.49 4.63 13.40
N GLU A 198 10.10 3.75 12.59
CA GLU A 198 11.09 4.09 11.56
C GLU A 198 10.60 5.14 10.56
N LEU A 199 9.30 5.15 10.23
CA LEU A 199 8.74 6.15 9.32
C LEU A 199 8.96 7.57 9.86
N LEU A 200 8.71 7.81 11.16
CA LEU A 200 8.97 9.12 11.76
C LEU A 200 10.45 9.42 11.83
N LYS A 201 11.31 8.43 12.09
CA LYS A 201 12.77 8.64 12.05
C LYS A 201 13.27 9.07 10.67
N HIS A 202 12.66 8.57 9.60
CA HIS A 202 12.97 9.02 8.23
C HIS A 202 12.47 10.45 7.99
N ILE A 203 11.28 10.80 8.48
CA ILE A 203 10.70 12.14 8.35
C ILE A 203 11.49 13.18 9.15
N GLU A 204 11.83 12.88 10.40
CA GLU A 204 12.61 13.75 11.29
C GLU A 204 14.11 13.78 10.93
N GLY A 205 14.55 12.82 10.10
CA GLY A 205 15.94 12.65 9.69
C GLY A 205 16.39 13.57 8.53
N ASN A 206 17.66 13.42 8.15
CA ASN A 206 18.29 14.26 7.11
C ASN A 206 17.89 13.87 5.68
N SER A 207 17.17 12.76 5.49
CA SER A 207 16.72 12.31 4.17
C SER A 207 15.43 12.96 3.71
N PHE A 208 14.68 13.58 4.63
CA PHE A 208 13.43 14.26 4.33
C PHE A 208 13.68 15.71 3.90
N GLU A 209 13.28 16.04 2.68
CA GLU A 209 13.35 17.38 2.13
C GLU A 209 12.07 17.75 1.39
N ILE A 210 11.70 19.02 1.50
CA ILE A 210 10.62 19.64 0.75
C ILE A 210 11.21 20.82 0.00
N CYS A 211 11.00 20.88 -1.31
CA CYS A 211 11.37 22.01 -2.14
C CYS A 211 10.12 22.75 -2.61
N LEU A 212 10.10 24.05 -2.40
CA LEU A 212 9.05 24.97 -2.84
C LEU A 212 9.64 26.05 -3.75
N GLY A 213 8.88 26.53 -4.72
CA GLY A 213 9.34 27.48 -5.75
C GLY A 213 8.65 27.20 -7.08
N GLU A 214 9.32 27.46 -8.20
CA GLU A 214 8.80 27.10 -9.54
C GLU A 214 8.61 25.59 -9.71
N SER A 215 9.42 24.78 -9.03
CA SER A 215 9.26 23.33 -8.97
C SER A 215 9.03 22.91 -7.52
N MET A 216 7.92 22.23 -7.29
CA MET A 216 7.54 21.72 -5.97
C MET A 216 7.74 20.20 -5.92
N TRP A 217 8.42 19.72 -4.89
CA TRP A 217 8.58 18.28 -4.64
C TRP A 217 8.88 18.00 -3.17
N SER A 218 8.63 16.77 -2.74
CA SER A 218 9.08 16.25 -1.45
C SER A 218 9.79 14.92 -1.65
N ARG A 219 10.84 14.65 -0.89
CA ARG A 219 11.53 13.35 -0.88
C ARG A 219 11.88 12.93 0.55
N PRO A 220 11.64 11.67 0.94
CA PRO A 220 10.71 10.75 0.26
C PRO A 220 9.29 11.35 0.20
N GLY A 221 8.39 10.78 -0.60
CA GLY A 221 6.99 11.21 -0.74
C GLY A 221 6.13 10.97 0.51
N LEU A 222 6.68 11.22 1.70
CA LEU A 222 6.08 11.01 3.01
C LEU A 222 5.45 12.29 3.55
N LEU A 223 4.95 13.19 2.69
CA LEU A 223 4.24 14.38 3.12
C LEU A 223 2.83 14.33 2.54
N PRO A 224 1.78 14.30 3.38
CA PRO A 224 0.40 14.32 2.91
C PRO A 224 0.13 15.43 1.90
N ASP A 225 -0.43 15.09 0.73
CA ASP A 225 -0.86 16.05 -0.29
C ASP A 225 -1.66 17.24 0.27
N THR A 226 -2.54 17.00 1.24
CA THR A 226 -3.36 18.07 1.84
C THR A 226 -2.51 19.08 2.58
N ILE A 227 -1.47 18.62 3.28
CA ILE A 227 -0.47 19.46 3.95
C ILE A 227 0.45 20.10 2.90
N PHE A 228 0.97 19.33 1.94
CA PHE A 228 1.91 19.80 0.93
C PHE A 228 1.34 20.95 0.08
N ARG A 229 0.06 20.84 -0.34
CA ARG A 229 -0.62 21.88 -1.12
C ARG A 229 -0.93 23.14 -0.31
N ALA A 230 -0.94 23.04 1.02
CA ALA A 230 -1.19 24.18 1.90
C ALA A 230 0.10 24.96 2.25
N LEU A 231 1.28 24.48 1.84
CA LEU A 231 2.56 25.11 2.19
C LEU A 231 2.78 26.43 1.41
N PRO A 232 3.25 27.50 2.08
CA PRO A 232 3.57 28.75 1.41
C PRO A 232 4.85 28.62 0.57
N SER A 233 4.84 29.22 -0.63
CA SER A 233 5.98 29.19 -1.56
C SER A 233 6.87 30.46 -1.47
N ASP A 234 6.71 31.27 -0.42
CA ASP A 234 7.38 32.55 -0.23
C ASP A 234 8.75 32.45 0.46
N GLY A 235 9.12 31.25 0.93
CA GLY A 235 10.37 30.99 1.63
C GLY A 235 10.35 31.33 3.12
N SER A 236 9.18 31.58 3.70
CA SER A 236 9.01 31.76 5.14
C SER A 236 9.14 30.43 5.90
N ALA A 237 9.49 30.49 7.19
CA ALA A 237 9.41 29.32 8.05
C ALA A 237 7.94 28.85 8.12
N ILE A 238 7.73 27.53 8.10
CA ILE A 238 6.39 26.95 8.02
C ILE A 238 6.01 26.46 9.41
N ASP A 239 4.85 26.90 9.90
CA ASP A 239 4.18 26.34 11.07
C ASP A 239 2.75 25.99 10.68
N ILE A 240 2.46 24.69 10.55
CA ILE A 240 1.16 24.20 10.09
C ILE A 240 0.50 23.32 11.14
N SER A 241 -0.78 23.57 11.36
CA SER A 241 -1.62 22.72 12.20
C SER A 241 -1.97 21.43 11.45
N LEU A 242 -1.58 20.30 12.02
CA LEU A 242 -1.78 18.97 11.45
C LEU A 242 -3.22 18.47 11.61
N VAL A 243 -3.99 19.08 12.53
CA VAL A 243 -5.40 18.72 12.74
C VAL A 243 -6.34 19.29 11.66
N SER A 244 -5.80 20.01 10.68
CA SER A 244 -6.50 20.37 9.45
C SER A 244 -6.82 19.15 8.58
N GLU A 245 -6.03 18.08 8.70
CA GLU A 245 -6.34 16.78 8.11
C GLU A 245 -7.21 15.96 9.08
N PRO A 246 -8.46 15.60 8.74
CA PRO A 246 -9.41 14.99 9.68
C PRO A 246 -8.93 13.66 10.28
N LEU A 247 -8.28 12.81 9.47
CA LEU A 247 -7.75 11.54 9.93
C LEU A 247 -6.60 11.76 10.92
N LEU A 248 -5.65 12.63 10.59
CA LEU A 248 -4.54 12.96 11.49
C LEU A 248 -5.05 13.59 12.79
N ALA A 249 -6.08 14.43 12.72
CA ALA A 249 -6.75 14.99 13.88
C ALA A 249 -7.35 13.91 14.80
N ALA A 250 -7.91 12.83 14.25
CA ALA A 250 -8.41 11.71 15.03
C ALA A 250 -7.29 11.00 15.80
N PHE A 251 -6.16 10.70 15.12
CA PHE A 251 -4.98 10.10 15.78
C PHE A 251 -4.40 11.01 16.87
N VAL A 252 -4.35 12.33 16.65
CA VAL A 252 -3.88 13.31 17.65
C VAL A 252 -4.78 13.33 18.88
N ARG A 253 -6.10 13.28 18.70
CA ARG A 253 -7.07 13.19 19.80
C ARG A 253 -6.94 11.88 20.57
N GLU A 254 -6.76 10.76 19.86
CA GLU A 254 -6.61 9.43 20.46
C GLU A 254 -5.35 9.33 21.36
N MET A 255 -4.29 10.06 21.01
CA MET A 255 -3.10 10.20 21.85
C MET A 255 -3.31 11.12 23.07
N GLY A 256 -4.48 11.75 23.21
CA GLY A 256 -4.83 12.66 24.30
C GLY A 256 -4.34 14.10 24.11
N PHE A 257 -4.18 14.56 22.86
CA PHE A 257 -3.81 15.93 22.51
C PHE A 257 -4.96 16.64 21.76
N SER A 258 -5.06 17.96 21.92
CA SER A 258 -6.05 18.78 21.22
C SER A 258 -5.54 19.30 19.87
N GLU A 259 -4.22 19.44 19.73
CA GLU A 259 -3.58 19.92 18.50
C GLU A 259 -2.20 19.27 18.34
N ALA A 260 -1.80 19.06 17.10
CA ALA A 260 -0.41 18.79 16.73
C ALA A 260 -0.01 19.79 15.63
N ARG A 261 1.21 20.29 15.69
CA ARG A 261 1.77 21.22 14.70
C ARG A 261 3.07 20.68 14.17
N MET A 262 3.30 20.88 12.88
CA MET A 262 4.57 20.62 12.22
C MET A 262 5.24 21.95 11.93
N TYR A 263 6.47 22.09 12.39
CA TYR A 263 7.31 23.23 12.11
C TYR A 263 8.46 22.82 11.19
N LEU A 264 8.66 23.59 10.11
CA LEU A 264 9.83 23.53 9.26
C LEU A 264 10.57 24.86 9.40
N GLY A 265 11.86 24.78 9.74
CA GLY A 265 12.73 25.94 9.94
C GLY A 265 12.87 26.84 8.70
N PRO A 266 13.62 27.95 8.80
CA PRO A 266 13.90 28.75 7.62
C PRO A 266 14.54 27.86 6.54
N PRO A 267 14.07 27.96 5.29
CA PRO A 267 14.57 27.09 4.23
C PRO A 267 16.01 27.45 3.87
N ARG A 268 16.73 26.47 3.34
CA ARG A 268 17.92 26.74 2.53
C ARG A 268 17.45 27.31 1.19
N VAL A 269 18.05 28.42 0.76
CA VAL A 269 17.77 29.00 -0.55
C VAL A 269 18.73 28.41 -1.58
N GLU A 270 18.19 27.79 -2.61
CA GLU A 270 18.95 27.26 -3.75
C GLU A 270 18.55 27.99 -5.03
N GLN A 271 19.51 28.24 -5.92
CA GLN A 271 19.23 28.75 -7.27
C GLN A 271 19.13 27.54 -8.22
N ARG A 272 17.95 27.29 -8.79
CA ARG A 272 17.72 26.21 -9.76
C ARG A 272 17.05 26.77 -11.01
N TYR A 273 17.59 26.45 -12.19
CA TYR A 273 17.07 26.89 -13.49
C TYR A 273 16.83 28.42 -13.60
N GLY A 274 17.65 29.23 -12.92
CA GLY A 274 17.50 30.68 -12.91
C GLY A 274 16.55 31.23 -11.84
N SER A 275 15.81 30.37 -11.14
CA SER A 275 14.81 30.74 -10.14
C SER A 275 15.20 30.33 -8.72
N LYS A 276 14.69 31.04 -7.72
CA LYS A 276 14.90 30.71 -6.30
C LYS A 276 14.01 29.52 -5.91
N SER A 277 14.62 28.55 -5.24
CA SER A 277 13.95 27.40 -4.63
C SER A 277 14.23 27.40 -3.13
N PHE A 278 13.23 27.03 -2.34
CA PHE A 278 13.29 26.98 -0.88
C PHE A 278 13.24 25.53 -0.42
N VAL A 279 14.35 25.05 0.16
CA VAL A 279 14.50 23.66 0.58
C VAL A 279 14.44 23.56 2.11
N TYR A 280 13.39 22.91 2.59
CA TYR A 280 13.15 22.60 4.00
C TYR A 280 13.57 21.18 4.30
N SER A 281 13.99 20.92 5.53
CA SER A 281 14.37 19.59 6.01
C SER A 281 14.05 19.46 7.50
N SER A 282 14.07 18.22 8.02
CA SER A 282 13.99 17.93 9.46
C SER A 282 12.79 18.61 10.16
N PRO A 283 11.54 18.33 9.72
CA PRO A 283 10.35 18.78 10.43
C PRO A 283 10.42 18.43 11.91
N THR A 284 9.94 19.36 12.72
CA THR A 284 9.76 19.15 14.16
C THR A 284 8.28 19.18 14.49
N PHE A 285 7.88 18.36 15.46
CA PHE A 285 6.49 18.22 15.85
C PHE A 285 6.27 18.74 17.27
N THR A 286 5.17 19.45 17.48
CA THR A 286 4.73 19.90 18.80
C THR A 286 3.28 19.54 19.03
N PHE A 287 2.96 19.12 20.25
CA PHE A 287 1.65 18.59 20.64
C PHE A 287 1.10 19.41 21.81
N TYR A 288 -0.15 19.82 21.71
CA TYR A 288 -0.80 20.71 22.65
C TYR A 288 -1.99 20.04 23.31
N ARG A 289 -2.28 20.45 24.54
CA ARG A 289 -3.50 20.11 25.28
C ARG A 289 -4.09 21.39 25.82
N ASP A 290 -5.35 21.66 25.50
CA ASP A 290 -6.08 22.87 25.93
C ASP A 290 -5.32 24.17 25.60
N GLY A 291 -4.73 24.22 24.40
CA GLY A 291 -3.95 25.36 23.90
C GLY A 291 -2.56 25.53 24.53
N ARG A 292 -2.11 24.62 25.41
CA ARG A 292 -0.78 24.65 26.03
C ARG A 292 0.11 23.57 25.45
N LEU A 293 1.38 23.90 25.22
CA LEU A 293 2.38 22.93 24.77
C LEU A 293 2.51 21.81 25.81
N ALA A 294 2.16 20.59 25.41
CA ALA A 294 2.19 19.41 26.27
C ALA A 294 3.44 18.56 26.05
N ARG A 295 3.84 18.35 24.78
CA ARG A 295 5.01 17.55 24.38
C ARG A 295 5.64 18.09 23.10
N ARG A 296 6.96 17.95 22.99
CA ARG A 296 7.66 17.95 21.70
C ARG A 296 7.70 16.52 21.12
N GLY A 297 7.91 16.38 19.83
CA GLY A 297 7.92 15.06 19.14
C GLY A 297 8.94 14.06 19.69
N ASP A 298 10.08 14.55 20.17
CA ASP A 298 11.13 13.79 20.85
C ASP A 298 10.76 13.38 22.29
N GLN A 299 9.69 13.93 22.85
CA GLN A 299 9.19 13.65 24.20
C GLN A 299 7.97 12.72 24.22
N LEU A 300 7.50 12.27 23.05
CA LEU A 300 6.42 11.29 22.95
C LEU A 300 6.89 9.92 23.44
N SER A 301 5.99 9.18 24.11
CA SER A 301 6.24 7.77 24.42
C SER A 301 6.36 6.93 23.14
N TYR A 302 6.97 5.74 23.24
CA TYR A 302 7.11 4.84 22.09
C TYR A 302 5.76 4.55 21.40
N GLY A 303 4.73 4.21 22.18
CA GLY A 303 3.38 3.96 21.65
C GLY A 303 2.76 5.20 20.98
N GLN A 304 2.95 6.40 21.53
CA GLN A 304 2.48 7.64 20.89
C GLN A 304 3.21 7.91 19.57
N ARG A 305 4.54 7.73 19.51
CA ARG A 305 5.29 7.85 18.26
C ARG A 305 4.82 6.83 17.23
N ARG A 306 4.62 5.58 17.63
CA ARG A 306 4.10 4.51 16.77
C ARG A 306 2.71 4.85 16.22
N LEU A 307 1.78 5.27 17.09
CA LEU A 307 0.42 5.64 16.69
C LEU A 307 0.40 6.86 15.75
N PHE A 308 1.22 7.87 16.04
CA PHE A 308 1.36 9.04 15.16
C PHE A 308 1.96 8.67 13.79
N ALA A 309 2.96 7.77 13.76
CA ALA A 309 3.52 7.24 12.52
C ALA A 309 2.46 6.52 11.67
N LEU A 310 1.59 5.71 12.32
CA LEU A 310 0.51 5.00 11.64
C LEU A 310 -0.50 5.97 11.05
N GLY A 311 -0.93 6.96 11.83
CA GLY A 311 -1.82 8.02 11.36
C GLY A 311 -1.24 8.78 10.17
N TRP A 312 0.03 9.14 10.24
CA TRP A 312 0.74 9.80 9.15
C TRP A 312 0.79 8.92 7.88
N TYR A 313 1.15 7.64 8.01
CA TYR A 313 1.17 6.69 6.91
C TYR A 313 -0.19 6.54 6.24
N LEU A 314 -1.26 6.39 7.03
CA LEU A 314 -2.62 6.22 6.51
C LEU A 314 -3.15 7.48 5.83
N VAL A 315 -2.73 8.67 6.25
CA VAL A 315 -3.06 9.91 5.54
C VAL A 315 -2.40 9.95 4.16
N CYS A 316 -1.15 9.48 4.04
CA CYS A 316 -0.42 9.42 2.77
C CYS A 316 -0.95 8.35 1.81
N ASN A 317 -1.60 7.30 2.32
CA ASN A 317 -2.01 6.12 1.54
C ASN A 317 -3.50 5.85 1.70
N LYS A 318 -4.33 6.56 0.92
CA LYS A 318 -5.79 6.64 1.02
C LYS A 318 -6.55 5.40 0.54
N GLU A 319 -5.95 4.57 -0.32
CA GLU A 319 -6.63 3.44 -0.96
C GLU A 319 -6.14 2.09 -0.43
N ALA A 320 -4.88 2.00 -0.01
CA ALA A 320 -4.32 0.78 0.54
C ALA A 320 -3.44 1.02 1.77
N ALA A 321 -3.27 -0.01 2.60
CA ALA A 321 -2.33 0.00 3.71
C ALA A 321 -1.59 -1.34 3.82
N ILE A 322 -0.26 -1.28 3.94
CA ILE A 322 0.62 -2.44 4.06
C ILE A 322 1.34 -2.35 5.41
N LEU A 323 0.91 -3.15 6.39
CA LEU A 323 1.29 -2.95 7.80
C LEU A 323 1.96 -4.20 8.39
N ASP A 324 3.22 -4.10 8.77
CA ASP A 324 3.93 -5.17 9.48
C ASP A 324 3.76 -4.97 10.99
N GLU A 325 3.10 -5.91 11.67
CA GLU A 325 2.79 -5.92 13.10
C GLU A 325 2.31 -4.54 13.63
N PRO A 326 1.20 -4.00 13.10
CA PRO A 326 0.73 -2.66 13.46
C PRO A 326 0.30 -2.52 14.92
N SER A 327 -0.10 -3.62 15.57
CA SER A 327 -0.42 -3.65 17.00
C SER A 327 0.80 -3.52 17.92
N ASN A 328 2.02 -3.71 17.40
CA ASN A 328 3.21 -3.68 18.23
C ASN A 328 3.40 -2.32 18.92
N GLY A 329 3.55 -2.33 20.24
CA GLY A 329 3.69 -1.12 21.06
C GLY A 329 2.41 -0.31 21.28
N LEU A 330 1.25 -0.81 20.83
CA LEU A 330 -0.04 -0.15 21.04
C LEU A 330 -0.81 -0.79 22.21
N HIS A 331 -1.53 0.05 22.95
CA HIS A 331 -2.51 -0.40 23.94
C HIS A 331 -3.78 -0.90 23.24
N GLU A 332 -4.53 -1.80 23.87
CA GLU A 332 -5.76 -2.42 23.33
C GLU A 332 -6.73 -1.39 22.71
N SER A 333 -7.04 -0.31 23.43
CA SER A 333 -7.92 0.77 22.94
C SER A 333 -7.41 1.45 21.66
N TRP A 334 -6.09 1.55 21.47
CA TRP A 334 -5.49 2.10 20.25
C TRP A 334 -5.49 1.10 19.10
N ILE A 335 -5.46 -0.21 19.39
CA ILE A 335 -5.66 -1.25 18.38
C ILE A 335 -7.09 -1.18 17.86
N GLU A 336 -8.08 -1.07 18.75
CA GLU A 336 -9.49 -0.91 18.37
C GLU A 336 -9.68 0.34 17.51
N PHE A 337 -9.17 1.49 17.96
CA PHE A 337 -9.18 2.73 17.19
C PHE A 337 -8.54 2.56 15.81
N LEU A 338 -7.35 1.95 15.74
CA LEU A 338 -6.63 1.74 14.49
C LEU A 338 -7.46 0.89 13.52
N VAL A 339 -8.03 -0.22 13.97
CA VAL A 339 -8.85 -1.11 13.13
C VAL A 339 -10.04 -0.36 12.52
N LEU A 340 -10.66 0.57 13.25
CA LEU A 340 -11.71 1.44 12.70
C LEU A 340 -11.18 2.35 11.59
N GLN A 341 -9.94 2.83 11.68
CA GLN A 341 -9.32 3.69 10.66
C GLN A 341 -8.85 2.92 9.40
N LEU A 342 -8.79 1.59 9.47
CA LEU A 342 -8.42 0.72 8.34
C LEU A 342 -9.58 0.44 7.37
N ARG A 343 -10.79 0.90 7.71
CA ARG A 343 -11.97 0.79 6.84
C ARG A 343 -11.78 1.58 5.54
N ASP A 344 -12.56 1.21 4.52
CA ASP A 344 -12.59 1.84 3.19
C ASP A 344 -11.31 1.69 2.35
N ARG A 345 -10.43 0.75 2.72
CA ARG A 345 -9.13 0.51 2.08
C ARG A 345 -8.89 -0.97 1.89
N GLN A 346 -8.05 -1.28 0.90
CA GLN A 346 -7.46 -2.61 0.84
C GLN A 346 -6.28 -2.68 1.79
N VAL A 347 -6.39 -3.52 2.82
CA VAL A 347 -5.38 -3.62 3.87
C VAL A 347 -4.73 -4.98 3.85
N PHE A 348 -3.40 -4.99 3.95
CA PHE A 348 -2.60 -6.19 4.18
C PHE A 348 -1.79 -5.99 5.43
N LEU A 349 -1.98 -6.85 6.42
CA LEU A 349 -1.24 -6.75 7.67
C LEU A 349 -0.74 -8.09 8.17
N THR A 350 0.39 -8.08 8.88
CA THR A 350 0.79 -9.20 9.73
C THR A 350 0.33 -8.94 11.15
N SER A 351 -0.02 -9.99 11.89
CA SER A 351 -0.25 -9.86 13.32
C SER A 351 0.00 -11.18 14.03
N GLN A 352 0.77 -11.12 15.11
CA GLN A 352 0.85 -12.16 16.13
C GLN A 352 0.02 -11.80 17.38
N ASN A 353 -0.62 -10.63 17.39
CA ASN A 353 -1.42 -10.18 18.52
C ASN A 353 -2.85 -10.75 18.43
N ARG A 354 -3.23 -11.54 19.44
CA ARG A 354 -4.56 -12.15 19.56
C ARG A 354 -5.69 -11.12 19.67
N GLU A 355 -5.48 -10.05 20.43
CA GLU A 355 -6.47 -8.98 20.63
C GLU A 355 -6.77 -8.30 19.30
N MET A 356 -5.74 -8.03 18.50
CA MET A 356 -5.92 -7.46 17.18
C MET A 356 -6.76 -8.37 16.27
N LEU A 357 -6.50 -9.68 16.28
CA LEU A 357 -7.26 -10.64 15.48
C LEU A 357 -8.74 -10.70 15.88
N ASP A 358 -9.07 -10.47 17.15
CA ASP A 358 -10.46 -10.43 17.65
C ASP A 358 -11.23 -9.21 17.14
N MET A 359 -10.53 -8.08 17.00
CA MET A 359 -11.14 -6.81 16.60
C MET A 359 -11.36 -6.69 15.09
N LEU A 360 -10.85 -7.63 14.28
CA LEU A 360 -10.89 -7.51 12.83
C LEU A 360 -12.33 -7.56 12.29
N PRO A 361 -12.74 -6.60 11.44
CA PRO A 361 -14.13 -6.37 11.07
C PRO A 361 -14.62 -7.29 9.95
N PHE A 362 -14.27 -8.56 9.98
CA PHE A 362 -14.72 -9.53 8.99
C PHE A 362 -16.22 -9.76 9.11
N SER A 363 -16.98 -9.29 8.12
CA SER A 363 -18.45 -9.24 8.19
C SER A 363 -19.10 -10.28 7.27
N THR A 364 -18.40 -10.73 6.22
CA THR A 364 -18.92 -11.70 5.24
C THR A 364 -18.05 -12.97 5.13
N GLU A 365 -18.64 -14.07 4.69
CA GLU A 365 -17.90 -15.32 4.43
C GLU A 365 -16.89 -15.15 3.28
N THR A 366 -17.20 -14.27 2.32
CA THR A 366 -16.29 -13.95 1.21
C THR A 366 -15.07 -13.17 1.69
N GLU A 367 -15.25 -12.20 2.58
CA GLU A 367 -14.13 -11.50 3.23
C GLU A 367 -13.28 -12.47 4.05
N LEU A 368 -13.89 -13.41 4.77
CA LEU A 368 -13.15 -14.39 5.57
C LEU A 368 -12.35 -15.39 4.73
N SER A 369 -12.96 -15.94 3.69
CA SER A 369 -12.29 -16.90 2.80
C SER A 369 -11.12 -16.30 2.03
N ARG A 370 -11.17 -15.00 1.71
CA ARG A 370 -10.09 -14.28 1.01
C ARG A 370 -9.19 -13.46 1.93
N GLY A 371 -9.60 -13.23 3.17
CA GLY A 371 -8.98 -12.30 4.12
C GLY A 371 -7.79 -12.87 4.88
N PHE A 372 -7.39 -14.11 4.61
CA PHE A 372 -6.23 -14.72 5.24
C PHE A 372 -5.28 -15.28 4.20
N VAL A 373 -3.99 -14.93 4.34
CA VAL A 373 -2.90 -15.52 3.59
C VAL A 373 -2.00 -16.27 4.55
N LEU A 374 -1.83 -17.56 4.30
CA LEU A 374 -1.01 -18.44 5.09
C LEU A 374 0.37 -18.57 4.44
N CYS A 375 1.41 -18.28 5.20
CA CYS A 375 2.81 -18.35 4.81
C CYS A 375 3.51 -19.47 5.58
N GLU A 376 3.87 -20.53 4.88
CA GLU A 376 4.63 -21.66 5.39
C GLU A 376 6.04 -21.69 4.78
N SER A 377 7.01 -22.24 5.51
CA SER A 377 8.34 -22.56 5.00
C SER A 377 8.54 -24.06 5.12
N ARG A 378 8.78 -24.74 3.99
CA ARG A 378 8.97 -26.19 3.95
C ARG A 378 10.43 -26.51 3.67
N PRO A 379 11.11 -27.25 4.56
CA PRO A 379 12.50 -27.62 4.34
C PRO A 379 12.62 -28.50 3.09
N GLN A 380 13.66 -28.26 2.30
CA GLN A 380 13.98 -29.13 1.18
C GLN A 380 14.95 -30.24 1.61
N PRO A 381 14.87 -31.44 0.99
CA PRO A 381 15.86 -32.49 1.18
C PRO A 381 17.27 -31.98 0.83
N GLY A 382 18.28 -32.39 1.61
CA GLY A 382 19.68 -32.06 1.33
C GLY A 382 20.14 -30.66 1.78
N GLY A 383 19.32 -29.93 2.56
CA GLY A 383 19.73 -28.65 3.16
C GLY A 383 19.72 -27.45 2.21
N ALA A 384 19.05 -27.58 1.06
CA ALA A 384 18.76 -26.45 0.17
C ALA A 384 17.85 -25.42 0.86
N GLU A 385 17.79 -24.21 0.27
CA GLU A 385 16.89 -23.15 0.76
C GLU A 385 15.45 -23.67 0.85
N PRO A 386 14.73 -23.43 1.96
CA PRO A 386 13.37 -23.93 2.12
C PRO A 386 12.44 -23.30 1.09
N THR A 387 11.48 -24.09 0.59
CA THR A 387 10.43 -23.55 -0.29
C THR A 387 9.41 -22.79 0.55
N LEU A 388 9.10 -21.57 0.13
CA LEU A 388 8.01 -20.78 0.70
C LEU A 388 6.70 -21.17 0.02
N HIS A 389 5.73 -21.61 0.82
CA HIS A 389 4.39 -21.96 0.35
C HIS A 389 3.43 -20.90 0.86
N TRP A 390 2.89 -20.09 -0.05
CA TRP A 390 1.89 -19.06 0.27
C TRP A 390 0.56 -19.44 -0.34
N ARG A 391 -0.52 -19.34 0.43
CA ARG A 391 -1.87 -19.72 -0.03
C ARG A 391 -2.95 -19.02 0.75
N GLY A 392 -4.15 -18.93 0.17
CA GLY A 392 -5.36 -18.62 0.93
C GLY A 392 -5.80 -19.78 1.84
N LEU A 393 -6.86 -19.55 2.62
CA LEU A 393 -7.54 -20.62 3.33
C LEU A 393 -8.22 -21.57 2.34
N ARG A 394 -8.20 -22.87 2.66
CA ARG A 394 -9.07 -23.84 1.98
C ARG A 394 -10.51 -23.68 2.44
N ASP A 395 -11.46 -24.28 1.73
CA ASP A 395 -12.89 -24.19 2.06
C ASP A 395 -13.19 -24.75 3.47
N ASP A 396 -12.54 -25.85 3.87
CA ASP A 396 -12.68 -26.47 5.19
C ASP A 396 -12.09 -25.58 6.30
N GLU A 397 -10.90 -25.02 6.07
CA GLU A 397 -10.25 -24.09 7.00
C GLU A 397 -11.04 -22.79 7.14
N SER A 398 -11.59 -22.27 6.04
CA SER A 398 -12.46 -21.09 6.01
C SER A 398 -13.71 -21.32 6.84
N ALA A 399 -14.39 -22.46 6.65
CA ALA A 399 -15.58 -22.80 7.42
C ALA A 399 -15.30 -22.90 8.94
N LEU A 400 -14.15 -23.46 9.31
CA LEU A 400 -13.70 -23.51 10.71
C LEU A 400 -13.40 -22.12 11.27
N MET A 401 -12.69 -21.28 10.51
CA MET A 401 -12.36 -19.91 10.91
C MET A 401 -13.63 -19.06 11.08
N ILE A 402 -14.57 -19.16 10.14
CA ILE A 402 -15.89 -18.50 10.20
C ILE A 402 -16.63 -18.93 11.46
N LYS A 403 -16.66 -20.23 11.76
CA LYS A 403 -17.31 -20.76 12.96
C LYS A 403 -16.66 -20.25 14.25
N ALA A 404 -15.33 -20.20 14.29
CA ALA A 404 -14.57 -19.72 15.45
C ALA A 404 -14.83 -18.22 15.71
N LEU A 405 -14.74 -17.39 14.67
CA LEU A 405 -14.95 -15.94 14.77
C LEU A 405 -16.41 -15.58 15.10
N ARG A 406 -17.40 -16.23 14.46
CA ARG A 406 -18.83 -16.02 14.79
C ARG A 406 -19.20 -16.42 16.20
N ALA A 407 -18.50 -17.41 16.77
CA ALA A 407 -18.72 -17.85 18.14
C ALA A 407 -17.94 -17.01 19.17
N SER A 408 -17.17 -16.00 18.74
CA SER A 408 -16.22 -15.26 19.56
C SER A 408 -15.30 -16.19 20.37
N ARG A 409 -14.90 -17.31 19.76
CA ARG A 409 -14.07 -18.36 20.36
C ARG A 409 -12.62 -18.20 19.93
N LEU A 410 -11.91 -17.28 20.58
CA LEU A 410 -10.48 -17.00 20.32
C LEU A 410 -9.56 -18.18 20.60
N ASP A 411 -9.97 -19.05 21.52
CA ASP A 411 -9.32 -20.34 21.76
C ASP A 411 -9.35 -21.19 20.48
N LEU A 412 -10.48 -21.23 19.76
CA LEU A 412 -10.59 -21.98 18.50
C LEU A 412 -9.78 -21.36 17.37
N VAL A 413 -9.70 -20.03 17.26
CA VAL A 413 -8.81 -19.36 16.28
C VAL A 413 -7.36 -19.71 16.60
N THR A 414 -6.95 -19.57 17.86
CA THR A 414 -5.59 -19.90 18.30
C THR A 414 -5.25 -21.38 18.07
N ASP A 415 -6.17 -22.27 18.40
CA ASP A 415 -5.99 -23.71 18.22
C ASP A 415 -5.94 -24.09 16.74
N LEU A 416 -6.74 -23.44 15.89
CA LEU A 416 -6.65 -23.59 14.44
C LEU A 416 -5.30 -23.13 13.91
N LEU A 417 -4.82 -21.94 14.30
CA LEU A 417 -3.52 -21.42 13.88
C LEU A 417 -2.36 -22.32 14.34
N ARG A 418 -2.45 -22.90 15.54
CA ARG A 418 -1.51 -23.91 16.03
C ARG A 418 -1.60 -25.22 15.25
N ALA A 419 -2.80 -25.71 14.97
CA ALA A 419 -3.02 -26.93 14.19
C ALA A 419 -2.47 -26.79 12.76
N LEU A 420 -2.55 -25.59 12.19
CA LEU A 420 -1.95 -25.23 10.89
C LEU A 420 -0.45 -24.93 10.97
N ASN A 421 0.17 -25.04 12.15
CA ASN A 421 1.60 -24.78 12.38
C ASN A 421 2.03 -23.35 11.99
N LEU A 422 1.11 -22.38 12.10
CA LEU A 422 1.34 -20.97 11.75
C LEU A 422 1.82 -20.12 12.92
N TRP A 423 1.55 -20.57 14.15
CA TRP A 423 1.98 -19.96 15.42
C TRP A 423 2.88 -20.89 16.23
#